data_AF-X1SN52-F1
#
_entry.id   AF-X1SN52-F1
#
_cell.length_a   1.000
_cell.length_b   1.000
_cell.length_c   1.000
_cell.angle_alpha   90.00
_cell.angle_beta   90.00
_cell.angle_gamma   90.00
#
_symmetry.space_group_name_H-M   'P 1'
#
loop_
_entity.id
_entity.type
_entity.pdbx_description
1 polymer ?
#
loop_
_entity_poly.entity_id
_entity_poly.type
_entity_poly.pdbx_seq_one_letter_code
_entity_poly.pdbx_strand_id
1 'polypeptide(L)'
;IGAISSLIVLDVDQEAQALAEKILAAGVVPAEYPDDALHMAVAAVNGIDVLITWNFAHLNNPIARIKIRQIVENNGYQCPEVCSPEELLEIEQ
;
A
#
# COMPACT_ATOMS: atom_id res chain seq x y z
N ILE A 1 23.75 9.45 4.06
CA ILE A 1 22.58 9.61 4.96
C ILE A 1 21.78 10.88 4.66
N GLY A 2 22.38 11.99 4.20
CA GLY A 2 21.65 13.24 3.92
C GLY A 2 20.55 13.20 2.83
N ALA A 3 20.52 12.17 1.98
CA ALA A 3 19.48 12.04 0.95
C ALA A 3 18.10 11.63 1.48
N ILE A 4 18.04 11.02 2.67
CA ILE A 4 16.79 10.51 3.27
C ILE A 4 16.32 11.32 4.48
N SER A 5 17.11 12.30 4.94
CA SER A 5 16.82 13.06 6.17
C SER A 5 15.63 14.01 6.05
N SER A 6 15.19 14.33 4.84
CA SER A 6 13.99 15.14 4.58
C SER A 6 12.72 14.30 4.43
N LEU A 7 12.82 12.98 4.48
CA LEU A 7 11.66 12.09 4.33
C LEU A 7 10.92 11.99 5.66
N ILE A 8 9.59 12.04 5.55
CA ILE A 8 8.71 11.79 6.69
C ILE A 8 8.65 10.28 6.90
N VAL A 9 8.84 9.85 8.15
CA VAL A 9 8.64 8.47 8.57
C VAL A 9 7.20 8.34 9.05
N LEU A 10 6.45 7.42 8.46
CA LEU A 10 5.09 7.12 8.86
C LEU A 10 5.10 6.13 10.03
N ASP A 11 4.15 6.29 10.95
CA ASP A 11 4.01 5.38 12.08
C ASP A 11 3.35 4.07 11.65
N VAL A 12 3.82 2.97 12.25
CA VAL A 12 3.25 1.62 12.10
C VAL A 12 2.52 1.28 13.39
N ASP A 13 1.28 1.75 13.50
CA ASP A 13 0.45 1.56 14.69
C ASP A 13 -0.37 0.26 14.64
N GLN A 14 -1.20 0.06 15.67
CA GLN A 14 -2.05 -1.12 15.78
C GLN A 14 -3.13 -1.17 14.69
N GLU A 15 -3.59 -0.03 14.19
CA GLU A 15 -4.60 0.04 13.13
C GLU A 15 -4.02 -0.45 11.80
N ALA A 16 -2.80 -0.02 11.48
CA ALA A 16 -2.06 -0.48 10.31
C ALA A 16 -1.76 -1.99 10.39
N GLN A 17 -1.33 -2.50 11.55
CA GLN A 17 -1.10 -3.92 11.74
C GLN A 17 -2.38 -4.75 11.57
N ALA A 18 -3.48 -4.33 12.19
CA ALA A 18 -4.77 -5.02 12.08
C ALA A 18 -5.33 -5.00 10.65
N LEU A 19 -5.12 -3.91 9.90
CA LEU A 19 -5.51 -3.84 8.50
C LEU A 19 -4.63 -4.74 7.61
N ALA A 20 -3.32 -4.79 7.87
CA ALA A 20 -2.40 -5.68 7.14
C ALA A 20 -2.78 -7.16 7.34
N GLU A 21 -3.13 -7.57 8.56
CA GLU A 21 -3.61 -8.93 8.85
C GLU A 21 -4.88 -9.28 8.06
N LYS A 22 -5.82 -8.34 7.92
CA LYS A 22 -7.03 -8.55 7.11
C LYS A 22 -6.72 -8.73 5.62
N ILE A 23 -5.76 -7.97 5.10
CA ILE A 23 -5.29 -8.10 3.71
C ILE A 23 -4.64 -9.48 3.49
N LEU A 24 -3.81 -9.94 4.43
CA LEU A 24 -3.18 -11.26 4.38
C LEU A 24 -4.21 -12.40 4.51
N ALA A 25 -5.15 -12.27 5.44
CA ALA A 25 -6.21 -13.27 5.64
C ALA A 25 -7.11 -13.44 4.41
N ALA A 26 -7.26 -12.39 3.60
CA ALA A 26 -7.99 -12.46 2.34
C ALA A 26 -7.23 -13.17 1.21
N GLY A 27 -5.95 -13.53 1.43
CA GLY A 27 -5.12 -14.24 0.46
C GLY A 27 -4.80 -13.43 -0.80
N VAL A 28 -4.90 -12.10 -0.72
CA VAL A 28 -4.60 -11.20 -1.86
C VAL A 28 -3.10 -11.03 -2.03
N VAL A 29 -2.39 -10.90 -0.91
CA VAL A 29 -0.94 -10.89 -0.82
C VAL A 29 -0.47 -12.27 -0.35
N PRO A 30 0.57 -12.87 -0.95
CA PRO A 30 1.09 -14.16 -0.48
C PRO A 30 1.61 -14.05 0.95
N ALA A 31 1.43 -15.10 1.75
CA ALA A 31 1.84 -15.12 3.15
C ALA A 31 3.38 -14.99 3.33
N GLU A 32 4.14 -15.30 2.28
CA GLU A 32 5.59 -15.13 2.22
C GLU A 32 6.03 -13.66 2.17
N TYR A 33 5.14 -12.73 1.84
CA TYR A 33 5.41 -11.29 1.70
C TYR A 33 4.50 -10.42 2.57
N PRO A 34 4.51 -10.58 3.91
CA PRO A 34 3.65 -9.83 4.82
C PRO A 34 3.90 -8.31 4.76
N ASP A 35 5.13 -7.91 4.44
CA ASP A 35 5.51 -6.50 4.34
C ASP A 35 4.77 -5.76 3.22
N ASP A 36 4.37 -6.44 2.14
CA ASP A 36 3.57 -5.84 1.07
C ASP A 36 2.19 -5.40 1.59
N ALA A 37 1.55 -6.27 2.39
CA ALA A 37 0.29 -5.95 3.04
C ALA A 37 0.46 -4.83 4.08
N LEU A 38 1.58 -4.82 4.80
CA LEU A 38 1.88 -3.78 5.79
C LEU A 38 2.09 -2.41 5.14
N HIS A 39 2.85 -2.30 4.05
CA HIS A 39 3.05 -1.03 3.35
C HIS A 39 1.73 -0.43 2.87
N MET A 40 0.86 -1.27 2.31
CA MET A 40 -0.48 -0.86 1.91
C MET A 40 -1.31 -0.34 3.10
N ALA A 41 -1.29 -1.09 4.20
CA ALA A 41 -2.06 -0.73 5.39
C ALA A 41 -1.55 0.57 6.04
N VAL A 42 -0.23 0.73 6.16
CA VAL A 42 0.40 1.96 6.67
C VAL A 42 0.03 3.15 5.80
N ALA A 43 0.11 3.02 4.47
CA ALA A 43 -0.28 4.08 3.55
C ALA A 43 -1.76 4.47 3.70
N ALA A 44 -2.65 3.48 3.78
CA ALA A 44 -4.08 3.73 3.94
C ALA A 44 -4.44 4.40 5.28
N VAL A 45 -3.89 3.89 6.40
CA VAL A 45 -4.16 4.42 7.75
C VAL A 45 -3.61 5.85 7.90
N ASN A 46 -2.44 6.12 7.32
CA ASN A 46 -1.85 7.47 7.34
C ASN A 46 -2.44 8.42 6.28
N GLY A 47 -3.47 7.99 5.52
CA GLY A 47 -4.15 8.83 4.55
C GLY A 47 -3.29 9.23 3.34
N ILE A 48 -2.37 8.36 2.93
CA ILE A 48 -1.53 8.58 1.75
C ILE A 48 -2.38 8.37 0.50
N ASP A 49 -2.36 9.33 -0.43
CA ASP A 49 -3.17 9.25 -1.65
C ASP A 49 -2.59 8.28 -2.69
N VAL A 50 -1.26 8.17 -2.77
CA VAL A 50 -0.57 7.40 -3.81
C VAL A 50 0.57 6.58 -3.21
N LEU A 51 0.59 5.28 -3.52
CA LEU A 51 1.66 4.35 -3.19
C LEU A 51 2.42 3.98 -4.47
N ILE A 52 3.63 4.52 -4.61
CA ILE A 52 4.50 4.24 -5.76
C ILE A 52 5.28 2.96 -5.49
N THR A 53 5.23 1.98 -6.41
CA THR A 53 5.93 0.71 -6.23
C THR A 53 6.45 0.11 -7.54
N TRP A 54 7.61 -0.56 -7.44
CA TRP A 54 8.13 -1.45 -8.49
C TRP A 54 7.66 -2.90 -8.31
N ASN A 55 6.87 -3.21 -7.26
CA ASN A 55 6.38 -4.56 -7.01
C ASN A 55 5.11 -4.85 -7.82
N PHE A 56 5.31 -5.22 -9.10
CA PHE A 56 4.22 -5.62 -10.00
C PHE A 56 3.65 -7.01 -9.72
N ALA A 57 4.39 -7.86 -8.99
CA ALA A 57 3.96 -9.22 -8.72
C ALA A 57 2.80 -9.25 -7.71
N HIS A 58 2.85 -8.41 -6.67
CA HIS A 58 1.89 -8.48 -5.56
C HIS A 58 1.09 -7.20 -5.34
N LEU A 59 1.71 -6.01 -5.44
CA LEU A 59 1.03 -4.75 -5.14
C LEU A 59 0.46 -4.05 -6.38
N ASN A 60 1.21 -3.96 -7.48
CA ASN A 60 0.72 -3.35 -8.72
C ASN A 60 -0.08 -4.31 -9.62
N ASN A 61 -0.39 -5.52 -9.14
CA ASN A 61 -1.26 -6.46 -9.85
C ASN A 61 -2.71 -5.91 -9.86
N PRO A 62 -3.36 -5.72 -11.03
CA PRO A 62 -4.71 -5.13 -11.10
C PRO A 62 -5.77 -5.87 -10.27
N ILE A 63 -5.70 -7.21 -10.22
CA ILE A 63 -6.64 -8.02 -9.44
C ILE A 63 -6.38 -7.82 -7.95
N ALA A 64 -5.11 -7.76 -7.54
CA ALA A 64 -4.73 -7.49 -6.16
C ALA A 64 -5.19 -6.09 -5.73
N ARG A 65 -4.95 -5.07 -6.56
CA ARG A 65 -5.39 -3.68 -6.32
C ARG A 65 -6.88 -3.56 -6.06
N ILE A 66 -7.71 -4.21 -6.88
CA ILE A 66 -9.17 -4.18 -6.71
C ILE A 66 -9.58 -4.82 -5.37
N LYS A 67 -9.03 -5.99 -5.05
CA LYS A 67 -9.38 -6.71 -3.80
C LYS A 67 -8.88 -5.98 -2.56
N ILE A 68 -7.64 -5.48 -2.60
CA ILE A 68 -7.06 -4.67 -1.53
C ILE A 68 -7.94 -3.44 -1.29
N ARG A 69 -8.30 -2.71 -2.35
CA ARG A 69 -9.18 -1.53 -2.25
C ARG A 69 -10.48 -1.85 -1.53
N GLN A 70 -11.15 -2.93 -1.90
CA GLN A 70 -12.37 -3.37 -1.23
C GLN A 70 -12.14 -3.65 0.26
N ILE A 71 -11.05 -4.33 0.62
CA ILE A 71 -10.73 -4.61 2.02
C ILE A 71 -10.48 -3.32 2.79
N VAL A 72 -9.65 -2.42 2.24
CA VAL A 72 -9.29 -1.16 2.88
C VAL A 72 -10.51 -0.26 3.09
N GLU A 73 -11.33 -0.06 2.05
CA GLU A 73 -12.54 0.76 2.09
C GLU A 73 -13.61 0.17 3.02
N ASN A 74 -13.78 -1.16 3.05
CA ASN A 74 -14.69 -1.82 3.99
C ASN A 74 -14.26 -1.68 5.46
N ASN A 75 -13.00 -1.33 5.71
CA ASN A 75 -12.48 -1.04 7.04
C ASN A 75 -12.50 0.46 7.39
N GLY A 76 -13.07 1.31 6.53
CA GLY A 76 -13.26 2.72 6.79
C GLY A 76 -12.10 3.63 6.38
N TYR A 77 -11.11 3.10 5.67
CA TYR A 77 -9.95 3.86 5.19
C TYR A 77 -10.06 4.16 3.69
N GLN A 78 -9.44 5.25 3.26
CA GLN A 78 -9.24 5.51 1.83
C GLN A 78 -8.09 4.65 1.31
N CYS A 79 -8.34 3.87 0.26
CA CYS A 79 -7.27 3.08 -0.35
C CYS A 79 -6.34 3.98 -1.17
N PRO A 80 -5.01 3.93 -0.96
CA PRO A 80 -4.07 4.63 -1.82
C PRO A 80 -4.17 4.11 -3.25
N GLU A 81 -3.95 4.98 -4.21
CA GLU A 81 -3.76 4.59 -5.60
C GLU A 81 -2.37 3.96 -5.76
N VAL A 82 -2.32 2.76 -6.33
CA VAL A 82 -1.05 2.07 -6.57
C VAL A 82 -0.65 2.30 -8.01
N CYS A 83 0.55 2.84 -8.21
CA CYS A 83 1.14 3.03 -9.52
C CYS A 83 2.64 2.75 -9.50
N SER A 84 3.19 2.50 -10.68
CA SER A 84 4.63 2.46 -10.90
C SER A 84 5.19 3.87 -11.11
N PRO A 85 6.50 4.08 -10.90
CA PRO A 85 7.13 5.37 -11.22
C PRO A 85 6.97 5.78 -12.68
N GLU A 86 6.94 4.82 -13.60
CA GLU A 86 6.75 5.07 -15.03
C GLU A 86 5.36 5.64 -15.30
N GLU A 87 4.31 5.04 -14.71
CA GLU A 87 2.94 5.54 -14.78
C GLU A 87 2.80 6.95 -14.21
N LEU A 88 3.53 7.27 -13.13
CA LEU A 88 3.50 8.62 -12.55
C LEU A 88 4.12 9.67 -13.47
N LEU A 89 5.28 9.38 -14.07
CA LEU A 89 6.00 10.30 -14.95
C LEU A 89 5.26 10.58 -16.28
N GLU A 90 4.35 9.70 -16.68
CA GLU A 90 3.46 9.93 -17.83
C GLU A 90 2.29 10.87 -17.49
N ILE A 91 1.87 10.95 -16.21
CA ILE A 91 0.80 11.84 -15.74
C ILE A 91 1.29 13.28 -15.53
N GLU A 92 2.60 13.47 -15.27
CA GLU A 92 3.21 14.79 -15.03
C GLU A 92 3.63 15.53 -16.31
N GLN A 93 3.32 15.00 -17.51
CA GLN A 93 3.60 15.63 -18.82
C GLN A 93 2.40 16.42 -19.36
#